data_AF-A0A353PW43-F1
#
_entry.id   AF-A0A353PW43-F1
#
_cell.length_a   1.000
_cell.length_b   1.000
_cell.length_c   1.000
_cell.angle_alpha   90.00
_cell.angle_beta   90.00
_cell.angle_gamma   90.00
#
_symmetry.space_group_name_H-M   'P 1'
#
loop_
_entity.id
_entity.type
_entity.pdbx_description
1 polymer ?
#
loop_
_entity_poly.entity_id
_entity_poly.type
_entity_poly.pdbx_seq_one_letter_code
_entity_poly.pdbx_strand_id
1 'polypeptide(L)'
;KAGQLIMSSFVDRYDIPEDMQKLLETGAVGSILYFSGCNVVDSLQLRDLTEKVQAASLKSPHKIPQFIAIDQEGGQLAPITKKISIGPGNMALGAIRENAEKHAYEMGKVTGKELKAIGVDVCFAPVVDLCFE
;
A
#
# COMPACT_ATOMS: atom_id res chain seq x y z
N LYS A 1 2.58 18.84 -12.69
CA LYS A 1 1.37 19.23 -11.91
C LYS A 1 0.20 18.27 -12.13
N ALA A 2 -0.30 18.07 -13.36
CA ALA A 2 -1.40 17.14 -13.64
C ALA A 2 -1.13 15.69 -13.15
N GLY A 3 0.10 15.18 -13.31
CA GLY A 3 0.45 13.83 -12.84
C GLY A 3 0.26 13.60 -11.33
N GLN A 4 0.30 14.64 -10.50
CA GLN A 4 0.03 14.54 -9.06
C GLN A 4 -1.44 14.24 -8.73
N LEU A 5 -2.33 14.27 -9.72
CA LEU A 5 -3.73 13.88 -9.61
C LEU A 5 -3.96 12.43 -10.08
N ILE A 6 -2.90 11.74 -10.49
CA ILE A 6 -2.97 10.40 -11.08
C ILE A 6 -2.26 9.42 -10.15
N MET A 7 -3.05 8.46 -9.64
CA MET A 7 -2.56 7.26 -9.00
C MET A 7 -2.61 6.11 -10.01
N SER A 8 -1.52 5.39 -10.16
CA SER A 8 -1.41 4.28 -11.11
C SER A 8 -0.81 3.04 -10.45
N SER A 9 -0.82 1.93 -11.19
CA SER A 9 -0.20 0.67 -10.80
C SER A 9 0.43 0.03 -12.03
N PHE A 10 1.23 -1.00 -11.80
CA PHE A 10 1.91 -1.76 -12.85
C PHE A 10 2.00 -3.25 -12.48
N VAL A 11 2.28 -4.07 -13.49
CA VAL A 11 2.42 -5.52 -13.37
C VAL A 11 3.89 -5.90 -13.56
N ASP A 12 4.61 -6.03 -12.45
CA ASP A 12 5.86 -6.74 -12.29
C ASP A 12 6.15 -6.82 -10.79
N ARG A 13 6.76 -7.92 -10.34
CA ARG A 13 6.97 -8.22 -8.92
C ARG A 13 8.33 -7.79 -8.39
N TYR A 14 9.31 -7.56 -9.24
CA TYR A 14 10.69 -7.32 -8.79
C TYR A 14 11.30 -6.09 -9.42
N ASP A 15 10.74 -5.59 -10.53
CA ASP A 15 11.20 -4.38 -11.18
C ASP A 15 10.06 -3.47 -11.64
N ILE A 16 10.43 -2.32 -12.19
CA ILE A 16 9.50 -1.36 -12.79
C ILE A 16 9.48 -1.61 -14.30
N PRO A 17 8.32 -1.91 -14.91
CA PRO A 17 8.19 -2.00 -16.35
C PRO A 17 8.64 -0.72 -17.06
N GLU A 18 9.18 -0.84 -18.27
CA GLU A 18 9.80 0.29 -18.99
C GLU A 18 8.83 1.47 -19.22
N ASP A 19 7.56 1.17 -19.50
CA ASP A 19 6.51 2.16 -19.66
C ASP A 19 6.23 2.92 -18.36
N MET A 20 6.07 2.21 -17.24
CA MET A 20 5.91 2.83 -15.92
C MET A 20 7.14 3.63 -15.51
N GLN A 21 8.35 3.11 -15.80
CA GLN A 21 9.59 3.82 -15.52
C GLN A 21 9.61 5.19 -16.24
N LYS A 22 9.22 5.24 -17.52
CA LYS A 22 9.11 6.51 -18.26
C LYS A 22 8.07 7.45 -17.62
N LEU A 23 6.93 6.94 -17.15
CA LEU A 23 5.91 7.76 -16.49
C LEU A 23 6.41 8.35 -15.16
N LEU A 24 7.16 7.57 -14.38
CA LEU A 24 7.79 8.02 -13.13
C LEU A 24 8.88 9.06 -13.40
N GLU A 25 9.78 8.79 -14.34
CA GLU A 25 10.91 9.65 -14.68
C GLU A 25 10.47 10.95 -15.39
N THR A 26 9.28 11.00 -15.97
CA THR A 26 8.70 12.24 -16.53
C THR A 26 7.81 13.00 -15.54
N GLY A 27 7.46 12.39 -14.41
CA GLY A 27 6.51 12.94 -13.44
C GLY A 27 5.06 12.95 -13.94
N ALA A 28 4.73 12.09 -14.90
CA ALA A 28 3.39 11.92 -15.45
C ALA A 28 2.45 11.18 -14.47
N VAL A 29 3.01 10.43 -13.53
CA VAL A 29 2.31 9.78 -12.41
C VAL A 29 2.86 10.33 -11.10
N GLY A 30 1.99 10.62 -10.14
CA GLY A 30 2.35 11.16 -8.83
C GLY A 30 2.04 10.25 -7.66
N SER A 31 1.39 9.10 -7.90
CA SER A 31 1.19 8.10 -6.87
C SER A 31 1.18 6.68 -7.44
N ILE A 32 1.64 5.72 -6.64
CA ILE A 32 1.60 4.29 -6.97
C ILE A 32 0.72 3.56 -5.97
N LEU A 33 -0.15 2.67 -6.47
CA LEU A 33 -0.98 1.77 -5.69
C LEU A 33 -0.54 0.32 -5.90
N TYR A 34 -0.19 -0.37 -4.82
CA TYR A 34 0.22 -1.77 -4.87
C TYR A 34 -0.98 -2.74 -4.76
N PHE A 35 -0.90 -3.85 -5.51
CA PHE A 35 -1.93 -4.88 -5.59
C PHE A 35 -1.34 -6.29 -5.51
N SER A 36 -2.09 -7.18 -4.84
CA SER A 36 -1.82 -8.62 -4.89
C SER A 36 -1.96 -9.15 -6.31
N GLY A 37 -1.09 -10.08 -6.70
CA GLY A 37 -1.07 -10.65 -8.05
C GLY A 37 -0.33 -9.80 -9.10
N CYS A 38 -0.18 -8.49 -8.87
CA CYS A 38 0.56 -7.59 -9.76
C CYS A 38 2.01 -7.39 -9.30
N ASN A 39 2.19 -6.72 -8.16
CA ASN A 39 3.49 -6.22 -7.70
C ASN A 39 3.90 -6.69 -6.29
N VAL A 40 2.95 -7.25 -5.54
CA VAL A 40 3.18 -7.74 -4.18
C VAL A 40 3.56 -9.22 -4.15
N VAL A 41 4.65 -9.55 -3.44
CA VAL A 41 5.06 -10.92 -3.06
C VAL A 41 5.16 -11.07 -1.54
N ASP A 42 5.98 -10.25 -0.90
CA ASP A 42 6.15 -10.17 0.56
C ASP A 42 6.69 -8.79 0.98
N SER A 43 6.76 -8.52 2.29
CA SER A 43 7.16 -7.21 2.80
C SER A 43 8.59 -6.80 2.45
N LEU A 44 9.53 -7.74 2.39
CA LEU A 44 10.94 -7.45 2.08
C LEU A 44 11.09 -7.11 0.60
N GLN A 45 10.50 -7.94 -0.27
CA GLN A 45 10.47 -7.67 -1.70
C GLN A 45 9.81 -6.32 -1.98
N LEU A 46 8.68 -6.02 -1.32
CA LEU A 46 7.95 -4.79 -1.60
C LEU A 46 8.71 -3.55 -1.15
N ARG A 47 9.48 -3.64 -0.05
CA ARG A 47 10.40 -2.57 0.34
C ARG A 47 11.43 -2.28 -0.75
N ASP A 48 12.09 -3.30 -1.28
CA ASP A 48 13.09 -3.14 -2.35
C ASP A 48 12.46 -2.52 -3.61
N LEU A 49 11.26 -2.98 -3.99
CA LEU A 49 10.51 -2.41 -5.11
C LEU A 49 10.13 -0.94 -4.87
N THR A 50 9.73 -0.60 -3.64
CA THR A 50 9.40 0.77 -3.24
C THR A 50 10.61 1.69 -3.34
N GLU A 51 11.79 1.22 -2.91
CA GLU A 51 13.05 1.97 -3.05
C GLU A 51 13.38 2.26 -4.54
N LYS A 52 13.15 1.30 -5.44
CA LYS A 52 13.28 1.52 -6.90
C LYS A 52 12.30 2.57 -7.43
N VAL A 53 11.03 2.50 -7.03
CA VAL A 53 9.99 3.45 -7.44
C VAL A 53 10.34 4.87 -7.00
N GLN A 54 10.79 5.01 -5.74
CA GLN A 54 11.24 6.30 -5.23
C GLN A 54 12.45 6.82 -6.00
N ALA A 55 13.45 5.98 -6.27
CA ALA A 55 14.63 6.36 -7.05
C ALA A 55 14.27 6.82 -8.47
N ALA A 56 13.34 6.14 -9.16
CA ALA A 56 12.87 6.54 -10.48
C ALA A 56 12.16 7.91 -10.45
N SER A 57 11.33 8.16 -9.44
CA SER A 57 10.60 9.43 -9.29
C SER A 57 11.50 10.65 -9.10
N LEU A 58 12.64 10.47 -8.43
CA LEU A 58 13.63 11.52 -8.18
C LEU A 58 14.41 11.92 -9.44
N LYS A 59 14.34 11.12 -10.51
CA LYS A 59 14.88 11.51 -11.83
C LYS A 59 13.96 12.49 -12.57
N SER A 60 12.71 12.64 -12.12
CA SER A 60 11.80 13.59 -12.74
C SER A 60 12.27 15.04 -12.59
N PRO A 61 11.91 15.94 -13.53
CA PRO A 61 12.26 17.37 -13.43
C PRO A 61 11.76 18.03 -12.14
N HIS A 62 10.70 17.48 -11.55
CA HIS A 62 10.09 17.99 -10.33
C HIS A 62 10.73 17.43 -9.05
N LYS A 63 11.42 16.29 -9.12
CA LYS A 63 12.04 15.59 -7.98
C LYS A 63 11.09 15.39 -6.79
N ILE A 64 9.81 15.18 -7.08
CA ILE A 64 8.77 14.90 -6.08
C ILE A 64 8.76 13.38 -5.86
N PRO A 65 8.95 12.90 -4.62
CA PRO A 65 8.80 11.47 -4.29
C PRO A 65 7.41 10.95 -4.64
N GLN A 66 7.29 9.66 -4.96
CA GLN A 66 5.98 9.06 -5.17
C GLN A 66 5.25 8.91 -3.85
N PHE A 67 3.95 9.22 -3.85
CA PHE A 67 3.05 8.85 -2.78
C PHE A 67 2.63 7.40 -2.96
N ILE A 68 2.95 6.55 -1.98
CA ILE A 68 2.76 5.09 -2.09
C ILE A 68 1.54 4.66 -1.29
N ALA A 69 0.62 3.98 -1.96
CA ALA A 69 -0.63 3.49 -1.39
C ALA A 69 -0.73 1.96 -1.47
N ILE A 70 -1.48 1.38 -0.56
CA ILE A 70 -1.90 -0.03 -0.57
C ILE A 70 -3.28 -0.17 0.04
N ASP A 71 -3.94 -1.29 -0.20
CA ASP A 71 -5.21 -1.66 0.44
C ASP A 71 -5.02 -2.87 1.36
N GLN A 72 -4.59 -2.65 2.60
CA GLN A 72 -4.22 -3.68 3.58
C GLN A 72 -5.20 -3.66 4.78
N GLU A 73 -6.41 -4.14 4.58
CA GLU A 73 -7.48 -4.15 5.61
C GLU A 73 -7.34 -5.27 6.66
N GLY A 74 -6.60 -6.33 6.32
CA GLY A 74 -6.52 -7.55 7.14
C GLY A 74 -7.55 -8.60 6.73
N GLY A 75 -7.53 -9.76 7.39
CA GLY A 75 -8.37 -10.89 7.00
C GLY A 75 -8.13 -11.30 5.54
N GLN A 76 -9.21 -11.40 4.74
CA GLN A 76 -9.15 -11.81 3.34
C GLN A 76 -8.68 -10.67 2.40
N LEU A 77 -8.79 -9.41 2.82
CA LEU A 77 -8.44 -8.22 2.05
C LEU A 77 -7.07 -7.70 2.51
N ALA A 78 -6.04 -8.49 2.23
CA ALA A 78 -4.65 -8.20 2.60
C ALA A 78 -3.69 -8.62 1.47
N PRO A 79 -3.17 -7.69 0.67
CA PRO A 79 -2.23 -7.99 -0.41
C PRO A 79 -0.93 -8.61 0.08
N ILE A 80 -0.37 -8.09 1.18
CA ILE A 80 0.86 -8.61 1.77
C ILE A 80 0.48 -9.62 2.85
N THR A 81 0.84 -10.88 2.65
CA THR A 81 0.52 -11.97 3.60
C THR A 81 1.76 -12.69 4.15
N LYS A 82 2.96 -12.27 3.74
CA LYS A 82 4.21 -12.91 4.14
C LYS A 82 5.16 -11.89 4.72
N LYS A 83 5.84 -12.29 5.79
CA LYS A 83 6.83 -11.48 6.52
C LYS A 83 6.25 -10.14 7.03
N ILE A 84 4.96 -10.13 7.32
CA ILE A 84 4.20 -9.01 7.87
C ILE A 84 3.17 -9.57 8.84
N SER A 85 2.71 -8.79 9.81
CA SER A 85 1.63 -9.19 10.68
C SER A 85 0.30 -9.12 9.91
N ILE A 86 -0.51 -10.17 10.01
CA ILE A 86 -1.88 -10.17 9.49
C ILE A 86 -2.81 -10.42 10.66
N GLY A 87 -3.69 -9.47 10.91
CA GLY A 87 -4.77 -9.61 11.88
C GLY A 87 -6.11 -9.94 11.23
N PRO A 88 -7.16 -10.11 12.05
CA PRO A 88 -8.51 -10.30 11.58
C PRO A 88 -9.00 -9.09 10.77
N GLY A 89 -9.94 -9.32 9.84
CA GLY A 89 -10.62 -8.24 9.12
C GLY A 89 -11.70 -7.57 9.99
N ASN A 90 -12.31 -6.50 9.46
CA ASN A 90 -13.23 -5.63 10.21
C ASN A 90 -14.40 -6.36 10.87
N MET A 91 -15.07 -7.29 10.18
CA MET A 91 -16.17 -8.06 10.79
C MET A 91 -15.71 -8.93 11.96
N ALA A 92 -14.54 -9.56 11.85
CA ALA A 92 -13.99 -10.40 12.91
C ALA A 92 -13.54 -9.55 14.11
N LEU A 93 -13.01 -8.35 13.89
CA LEU A 93 -12.73 -7.39 14.96
C LEU A 93 -14.02 -6.94 15.66
N GLY A 94 -15.08 -6.62 14.89
CA GLY A 94 -16.39 -6.25 15.45
C GLY A 94 -17.02 -7.38 16.27
N ALA A 95 -16.80 -8.64 15.88
CA ALA A 95 -17.33 -9.81 16.58
C ALA A 95 -16.72 -10.05 17.97
N ILE A 96 -15.60 -9.39 18.32
CA ILE A 96 -14.98 -9.49 19.66
C ILE A 96 -15.90 -8.92 20.75
N ARG A 97 -16.75 -7.93 20.40
CA ARG A 97 -17.68 -7.20 21.27
C ARG A 97 -16.99 -6.40 22.38
N GLU A 98 -16.35 -7.07 23.34
CA GLU A 98 -15.69 -6.43 24.47
C GLU A 98 -14.32 -5.86 24.04
N ASN A 99 -14.07 -4.58 24.30
CA ASN A 99 -12.82 -3.88 23.91
C ASN A 99 -12.51 -3.91 22.39
N ALA A 100 -13.51 -4.12 21.53
CA ALA A 100 -13.32 -4.23 20.08
C ALA A 100 -12.62 -2.99 19.49
N GLU A 101 -12.93 -1.79 20.00
CA GLU A 101 -12.31 -0.53 19.63
C GLU A 101 -10.81 -0.49 19.96
N LYS A 102 -10.41 -1.03 21.11
CA LYS A 102 -9.01 -1.12 21.52
C LYS A 102 -8.24 -2.10 20.62
N HIS A 103 -8.86 -3.24 20.30
CA HIS A 103 -8.26 -4.21 19.40
C HIS A 103 -8.12 -3.68 17.97
N ALA A 104 -9.13 -2.96 17.46
CA ALA A 104 -9.07 -2.30 16.17
C ALA A 104 -7.97 -1.23 16.12
N TYR A 105 -7.83 -0.42 17.18
CA TYR A 105 -6.76 0.57 17.27
C TYR A 105 -5.35 -0.07 17.26
N GLU A 106 -5.12 -1.10 18.08
CA GLU A 106 -3.82 -1.77 18.12
C GLU A 106 -3.51 -2.47 16.79
N MET A 107 -4.51 -3.05 16.12
CA MET A 107 -4.35 -3.62 14.80
C MET A 107 -3.91 -2.56 13.77
N GLY A 108 -4.66 -1.45 13.66
CA GLY A 108 -4.30 -0.36 12.75
C GLY A 108 -2.92 0.24 13.03
N LYS A 109 -2.54 0.31 14.32
CA LYS A 109 -1.21 0.78 14.74
C LYS A 109 -0.09 -0.18 14.33
N VAL A 110 -0.28 -1.49 14.45
CA VAL A 110 0.69 -2.49 13.99
C VAL A 110 0.83 -2.41 12.47
N THR A 111 -0.29 -2.48 11.74
CA THR A 111 -0.30 -2.38 10.27
C THR A 111 0.36 -1.09 9.78
N GLY A 112 0.01 0.07 10.35
CA GLY A 112 0.61 1.34 9.97
C GLY A 112 2.12 1.39 10.20
N LYS A 113 2.62 0.82 11.31
CA LYS A 113 4.07 0.75 11.58
C LYS A 113 4.79 -0.14 10.56
N GLU A 114 4.24 -1.30 10.25
CA GLU A 114 4.86 -2.25 9.30
C GLU A 114 4.83 -1.71 7.87
N LEU A 115 3.71 -1.13 7.44
CA LEU A 115 3.59 -0.47 6.13
C LEU A 115 4.55 0.70 6.00
N LYS A 116 4.69 1.52 7.05
CA LYS A 116 5.65 2.63 7.02
C LYS A 116 7.10 2.15 6.91
N ALA A 117 7.42 1.02 7.55
CA ALA A 117 8.76 0.42 7.50
C ALA A 117 9.16 -0.08 6.10
N ILE A 118 8.19 -0.35 5.23
CA ILE A 118 8.43 -0.77 3.83
C ILE A 118 8.20 0.37 2.82
N GLY A 119 7.98 1.60 3.29
CA GLY A 119 7.88 2.78 2.43
C GLY A 119 6.48 3.08 1.89
N VAL A 120 5.44 2.46 2.42
CA VAL A 120 4.04 2.81 2.09
C VAL A 120 3.61 4.01 2.95
N ASP A 121 2.95 4.98 2.32
CA ASP A 121 2.51 6.22 2.97
C ASP A 121 1.06 6.15 3.45
N VAL A 122 0.19 5.47 2.70
CA VAL A 122 -1.22 5.33 3.03
C VAL A 122 -1.72 3.91 2.82
N CYS A 123 -2.57 3.47 3.74
CA CYS A 123 -3.42 2.31 3.54
C CYS A 123 -4.85 2.81 3.30
N PHE A 124 -5.52 2.36 2.25
CA PHE A 124 -6.93 2.67 1.98
C PHE A 124 -7.88 1.86 2.88
N ALA A 125 -7.65 1.96 4.18
CA ALA A 125 -8.40 1.29 5.23
C ALA A 125 -8.56 2.27 6.41
N PRO A 126 -9.56 2.07 7.29
CA PRO A 126 -10.54 0.98 7.29
C PRO A 126 -11.75 1.26 6.39
N VAL A 127 -12.44 0.19 5.98
CA VAL A 127 -13.82 0.27 5.50
C VAL A 127 -14.74 0.65 6.68
N VAL A 128 -15.52 1.70 6.49
CA VAL A 128 -16.51 2.22 7.46
C VAL A 128 -17.96 1.97 7.02
N ASP A 129 -18.15 1.14 5.99
CA ASP A 129 -19.46 0.74 5.51
C ASP A 129 -20.20 -0.10 6.56
N LEU A 130 -21.53 0.06 6.59
CA LEU A 130 -22.41 -0.72 7.45
C LEU A 130 -22.98 -1.90 6.67
N CYS A 131 -22.69 -3.12 7.13
CA CYS A 131 -23.30 -4.33 6.59
C CYS A 131 -24.65 -4.55 7.28
N PHE A 132 -25.74 -4.14 6.61
CA PHE A 132 -27.10 -4.47 7.02
C PHE A 132 -27.52 -5.76 6.32
N GLU A 133 -27.51 -6.88 7.05
CA GLU A 133 -28.35 -8.04 6.74
C GLU A 133 -29.69 -7.92 7.46
#